data_AF-A0A9N9ZDT7-F1
#
_entry.id   AF-A0A9N9ZDT7-F1
#
_cell.length_a   1.000
_cell.length_b   1.000
_cell.length_c   1.000
_cell.angle_alpha   90.00
_cell.angle_beta   90.00
_cell.angle_gamma   90.00
#
_symmetry.space_group_name_H-M   'P 1'
#
loop_
_entity.id
_entity.type
_entity.pdbx_description
1 polymer ?
#
loop_
_entity_poly.entity_id
_entity_poly.type
_entity_poly.pdbx_seq_one_letter_code
_entity_poly.pdbx_strand_id
1 'polypeptide(L)'
;MRSVNGTWLVALALSLIGTAQGQSECSTILKTSYAVATTVTDLSSFRSSLNSRFSTPGVSWSGARVPYYSTLLTGGNGVPYTGIYYYDSHALSSAGYEVISAPHTTISCPPTTTPTLPPSPTGSVCSPHGDHSPMGITGIVHLVFPNRPHLRRQLPVPRQL
;
A
#
# COMPACT_ATOMS: atom_id res chain seq x y z
N MET A 1 -45.48 -51.15 -8.03
CA MET A 1 -44.78 -51.85 -6.94
C MET A 1 -44.11 -50.80 -6.06
N ARG A 2 -44.38 -50.85 -4.75
CA ARG A 2 -43.93 -49.90 -3.71
C ARG A 2 -42.45 -50.11 -3.37
N SER A 3 -41.72 -49.04 -3.04
CA SER A 3 -40.72 -49.01 -1.95
C SER A 3 -40.26 -47.55 -1.71
N VAL A 4 -40.92 -46.80 -0.81
CA VAL A 4 -40.53 -46.39 0.55
C VAL A 4 -39.12 -45.78 0.77
N ASN A 5 -39.18 -44.50 1.18
CA ASN A 5 -38.52 -43.87 2.33
C ASN A 5 -37.02 -43.53 2.26
N GLY A 6 -36.76 -42.22 2.22
CA GLY A 6 -35.49 -41.60 2.60
C GLY A 6 -35.75 -40.25 3.27
N THR A 7 -36.33 -40.29 4.47
CA THR A 7 -36.49 -39.14 5.35
C THR A 7 -35.11 -38.67 5.81
N TRP A 8 -34.71 -37.45 5.44
CA TRP A 8 -33.56 -36.79 6.06
C TRP A 8 -34.01 -35.46 6.68
N LEU A 9 -33.70 -35.36 7.96
CA LEU A 9 -34.06 -34.31 8.90
C LEU A 9 -33.59 -32.94 8.41
N VAL A 10 -34.50 -31.97 8.39
CA VAL A 10 -34.15 -30.55 8.25
C VAL A 10 -33.53 -30.10 9.57
N ALA A 11 -32.22 -29.95 9.61
CA ALA A 11 -31.53 -29.31 10.73
C ALA A 11 -31.74 -27.79 10.62
N LEU A 12 -32.60 -27.26 11.48
CA LEU A 12 -32.78 -25.82 11.67
C LEU A 12 -31.55 -25.28 12.42
N ALA A 13 -30.55 -24.78 11.69
CA ALA A 13 -29.41 -24.08 12.27
C ALA A 13 -29.85 -22.68 12.70
N LEU A 14 -30.09 -22.50 14.00
CA LEU A 14 -30.27 -21.20 14.63
C LEU A 14 -28.97 -20.40 14.49
N SER A 15 -28.91 -19.50 13.51
CA SER A 15 -27.76 -18.63 13.31
C SER A 15 -27.78 -17.54 14.38
N LEU A 16 -26.93 -17.67 15.41
CA LEU A 16 -26.56 -16.53 16.24
C LEU A 16 -25.82 -15.55 15.34
N ILE A 17 -26.44 -14.41 15.05
CA ILE A 17 -25.78 -13.28 14.42
C ILE A 17 -24.88 -12.65 15.49
N GLY A 18 -23.67 -13.19 15.64
CA GLY A 18 -22.58 -12.46 16.26
C GLY A 18 -22.18 -11.33 15.32
N THR A 19 -22.36 -10.09 15.75
CA THR A 19 -21.79 -8.92 15.07
C THR A 19 -20.28 -8.97 15.22
N ALA A 20 -19.59 -9.65 14.29
CA ALA A 20 -18.17 -9.48 14.11
C ALA A 20 -17.92 -8.00 13.79
N GLN A 21 -17.38 -7.26 14.75
CA GLN A 21 -16.89 -5.91 14.51
C GLN A 21 -15.85 -6.01 13.40
N GLY A 22 -16.14 -5.40 12.25
CA GLY A 22 -15.31 -5.52 11.05
C GLY A 22 -13.88 -5.13 11.35
N GLN A 23 -12.97 -6.11 11.35
CA GLN A 23 -11.56 -5.83 11.19
C GLN A 23 -11.42 -5.17 9.83
N SER A 24 -10.90 -3.95 9.82
CA SER A 24 -10.58 -3.29 8.56
C SER A 24 -9.36 -4.02 7.98
N GLU A 25 -9.61 -5.03 7.14
CA GLU A 25 -8.57 -5.88 6.58
C GLU A 25 -7.72 -5.10 5.57
N CYS A 26 -6.44 -5.47 5.47
CA CYS A 26 -5.59 -4.96 4.41
C CYS A 26 -6.07 -5.50 3.06
N SER A 27 -6.17 -4.63 2.06
CA SER A 27 -6.48 -5.02 0.68
C SER A 27 -5.18 -5.19 -0.12
N THR A 28 -5.04 -6.31 -0.83
CA THR A 28 -3.94 -6.53 -1.76
C THR A 28 -4.42 -6.27 -3.18
N ILE A 29 -3.78 -5.31 -3.85
CA ILE A 29 -4.05 -4.95 -5.24
C ILE A 29 -2.88 -5.45 -6.09
N LEU A 30 -3.16 -6.35 -7.04
CA LEU A 30 -2.21 -6.74 -8.06
C LEU A 30 -2.33 -5.78 -9.26
N LYS A 31 -1.22 -5.19 -9.67
CA LYS A 31 -1.11 -4.35 -10.86
C LYS A 31 -0.04 -4.92 -11.78
N THR A 32 -0.17 -4.68 -13.07
CA THR A 32 0.83 -5.08 -14.07
C THR A 32 1.32 -3.83 -14.78
N SER A 33 2.63 -3.60 -14.77
CA SER A 33 3.27 -2.60 -15.62
C SER A 33 3.69 -3.25 -16.95
N TYR A 34 3.67 -2.46 -18.01
CA TYR A 34 4.07 -2.87 -19.35
C TYR A 34 5.16 -1.95 -19.89
N ALA A 35 6.05 -2.50 -20.71
CA ALA A 35 7.06 -1.77 -21.47
C ALA A 35 7.33 -2.48 -22.80
N VAL A 36 7.95 -1.79 -23.74
CA VAL A 36 8.47 -2.40 -24.97
C VAL A 36 9.99 -2.52 -24.85
N ALA A 37 10.57 -3.65 -25.23
CA ALA A 37 12.02 -3.90 -25.16
C ALA A 37 12.79 -3.22 -26.31
N THR A 38 12.36 -2.03 -26.73
CA THR A 38 13.03 -1.27 -27.77
C THR A 38 13.10 0.21 -27.40
N THR A 39 14.18 0.85 -27.82
CA THR A 39 14.31 2.30 -27.72
C THR A 39 13.78 2.92 -29.00
N VAL A 40 12.68 3.64 -28.90
CA VAL A 40 12.13 4.41 -30.03
C VAL A 40 12.86 5.74 -30.10
N THR A 41 13.69 5.93 -31.13
CA THR A 41 14.47 7.17 -31.34
C THR A 41 13.75 8.15 -32.26
N ASP A 42 13.14 7.65 -33.34
CA ASP A 42 12.29 8.43 -34.25
C ASP A 42 10.81 8.09 -33.99
N LEU A 43 10.17 8.92 -33.17
CA LEU A 43 8.76 8.79 -32.84
C LEU A 43 7.85 8.83 -34.07
N SER A 44 8.15 9.70 -35.04
CA SER A 44 7.27 9.93 -36.18
C SER A 44 7.25 8.71 -37.09
N SER A 45 8.43 8.22 -37.45
CA SER A 45 8.58 7.04 -38.32
C SER A 45 8.05 5.78 -37.64
N PHE A 46 8.38 5.58 -36.36
CA PHE A 46 7.87 4.45 -35.58
C PHE A 46 6.34 4.42 -35.55
N ARG A 47 5.72 5.53 -35.15
CA ARG A 47 4.26 5.62 -35.05
C ARG A 47 3.58 5.44 -36.40
N SER A 48 4.14 6.02 -37.46
CA SER A 48 3.59 5.91 -38.81
C SER A 48 3.63 4.47 -39.32
N SER A 49 4.71 3.73 -39.03
CA SER A 49 4.88 2.31 -39.42
C SER A 49 3.85 1.39 -38.76
N LEU A 50 3.48 1.66 -37.49
CA LEU A 50 2.46 0.89 -36.79
C LEU A 50 1.07 1.30 -37.24
N ASN A 51 0.80 2.61 -37.36
CA ASN A 51 -0.53 3.10 -37.72
C ASN A 51 -0.96 2.68 -39.11
N SER A 52 -0.04 2.62 -40.08
CA SER A 52 -0.36 2.15 -41.44
C SER A 52 -0.82 0.69 -41.48
N ARG A 53 -0.46 -0.11 -40.47
CA ARG A 53 -0.79 -1.54 -40.37
C ARG A 53 -1.97 -1.82 -39.46
N PHE A 54 -2.03 -1.17 -38.30
CA PHE A 54 -2.94 -1.54 -37.20
C PHE A 54 -3.93 -0.44 -36.82
N SER A 55 -3.73 0.80 -37.27
CA SER A 55 -4.67 1.91 -37.06
C SER A 55 -5.57 2.11 -38.28
N THR A 56 -6.13 1.01 -38.79
CA THR A 56 -7.03 1.01 -39.95
C THR A 56 -8.48 0.69 -39.51
N PRO A 57 -9.49 1.13 -40.27
CA PRO A 57 -10.88 0.82 -39.96
C PRO A 57 -11.11 -0.70 -39.84
N GLY A 58 -11.79 -1.12 -38.78
CA GLY A 58 -12.11 -2.54 -38.53
C GLY A 58 -11.08 -3.32 -37.72
N VAL A 59 -9.92 -2.73 -37.39
CA VAL A 59 -8.97 -3.33 -36.44
C VAL A 59 -9.42 -3.07 -35.00
N SER A 60 -9.60 -4.15 -34.24
CA SER A 60 -9.93 -4.09 -32.82
C SER A 60 -8.68 -4.03 -31.95
N TRP A 61 -8.64 -3.05 -31.04
CA TRP A 61 -7.59 -2.89 -30.03
C TRP A 61 -7.97 -3.72 -28.80
N SER A 62 -7.46 -4.96 -28.72
CA SER A 62 -7.87 -5.96 -27.72
C SER A 62 -6.79 -6.27 -26.67
N GLY A 63 -5.60 -5.70 -26.83
CA GLY A 63 -4.44 -5.88 -25.97
C GLY A 63 -4.33 -4.85 -24.86
N ALA A 64 -3.26 -4.97 -24.08
CA ALA A 64 -2.91 -4.01 -23.05
C ALA A 64 -2.36 -2.72 -23.67
N ARG A 65 -2.54 -1.59 -22.97
CA ARG A 65 -1.92 -0.31 -23.33
C ARG A 65 -0.46 -0.32 -22.88
N VAL A 66 0.45 -0.41 -23.83
CA VAL A 66 1.90 -0.45 -23.60
C VAL A 66 2.51 0.91 -23.90
N PRO A 67 3.19 1.56 -22.93
CA PRO A 67 3.96 2.76 -23.21
C PRO A 67 5.20 2.42 -24.06
N TYR A 68 5.46 3.19 -25.11
CA TYR A 68 6.60 2.95 -26.01
C TYR A 68 7.52 4.15 -26.21
N TYR A 69 7.08 5.35 -25.84
CA TYR A 69 7.87 6.57 -25.96
C TYR A 69 7.44 7.60 -24.92
N SER A 70 8.40 8.31 -24.36
CA SER A 70 8.15 9.44 -23.45
C SER A 70 8.95 10.65 -23.89
N THR A 71 8.38 11.84 -23.71
CA THR A 71 9.04 13.11 -24.03
C THR A 71 8.49 14.23 -23.16
N LEU A 72 9.22 15.33 -23.06
CA LEU A 72 8.73 16.55 -22.42
C LEU A 72 7.88 17.33 -23.43
N LEU A 73 6.67 17.68 -23.04
CA LEU A 73 5.75 18.54 -23.77
C LEU A 73 5.49 19.80 -22.95
N THR A 74 5.21 20.92 -23.61
CA THR A 74 4.87 22.18 -22.94
C THR A 74 3.37 22.41 -23.06
N GLY A 75 2.67 22.54 -21.93
CA GLY A 75 1.24 22.84 -21.90
C GLY A 75 0.94 24.25 -22.39
N GLY A 76 -0.33 24.56 -22.67
CA GLY A 76 -0.74 25.90 -23.13
C GLY A 76 -0.43 27.02 -22.13
N ASN A 77 -0.15 26.68 -20.88
CA ASN A 77 0.29 27.58 -19.80
C ASN A 77 1.82 27.72 -19.68
N GLY A 78 2.60 27.13 -20.60
CA GLY A 78 4.06 27.16 -20.56
C GLY A 78 4.70 26.17 -19.59
N VAL A 79 3.92 25.36 -18.85
CA VAL A 79 4.44 24.41 -17.88
C VAL A 79 4.80 23.09 -18.58
N PRO A 80 6.03 22.57 -18.42
CA PRO A 80 6.40 21.29 -19.00
C PRO A 80 5.74 20.12 -18.26
N TYR A 81 5.38 19.08 -19.01
CA TYR A 81 4.87 17.81 -18.50
C TYR A 81 5.41 16.65 -19.34
N THR A 82 5.45 15.46 -18.76
CA THR A 82 5.87 14.25 -19.49
C THR A 82 4.70 13.72 -20.31
N GLY A 83 4.83 13.77 -21.64
CA GLY A 83 3.98 13.04 -22.55
C GLY A 83 4.41 11.58 -22.64
N ILE A 84 3.44 10.66 -22.59
CA ILE A 84 3.68 9.22 -22.76
C ILE A 84 2.80 8.74 -23.90
N TYR A 85 3.41 8.06 -24.87
CA TYR A 85 2.72 7.47 -26.01
C TYR A 85 2.49 5.98 -25.78
N TYR A 86 1.31 5.52 -26.17
CA TYR A 86 0.85 4.15 -25.94
C TYR A 86 0.47 3.47 -27.24
N TYR A 87 0.71 2.18 -27.32
CA TYR A 87 0.20 1.30 -28.37
C TYR A 87 -0.38 0.03 -27.77
N ASP A 88 -1.10 -0.74 -28.58
CA ASP A 88 -1.66 -2.02 -28.16
C ASP A 88 -0.62 -3.13 -28.19
N SER A 89 -0.62 -3.96 -27.15
CA SER A 89 0.35 -5.05 -26.98
C SER A 89 0.29 -6.07 -28.10
N HIS A 90 -0.89 -6.44 -28.60
CA HIS A 90 -1.01 -7.40 -29.70
C HIS A 90 -0.48 -6.81 -31.00
N ALA A 91 -0.73 -5.52 -31.27
CA ALA A 91 -0.19 -4.86 -32.44
C ALA A 91 1.34 -4.73 -32.38
N LEU A 92 1.90 -4.41 -31.21
CA LEU A 92 3.36 -4.39 -30.99
C LEU A 92 3.99 -5.77 -31.20
N SER A 93 3.43 -6.82 -30.58
CA SER A 93 3.91 -8.19 -30.77
C SER A 93 3.77 -8.66 -32.22
N SER A 94 2.67 -8.32 -32.89
CA SER A 94 2.45 -8.64 -34.32
C SER A 94 3.40 -7.88 -35.25
N ALA A 95 3.96 -6.75 -34.79
CA ALA A 95 5.00 -6.02 -35.49
C ALA A 95 6.41 -6.57 -35.22
N GLY A 96 6.55 -7.55 -34.32
CA GLY A 96 7.83 -8.17 -33.96
C GLY A 96 8.52 -7.51 -32.76
N TYR A 97 7.85 -6.61 -32.04
CA TYR A 97 8.40 -6.02 -30.82
C TYR A 97 8.13 -6.90 -29.61
N GLU A 98 9.11 -7.04 -28.74
CA GLU A 98 8.94 -7.70 -27.45
C GLU A 98 8.24 -6.78 -26.45
N VAL A 99 7.12 -7.23 -25.91
CA VAL A 99 6.38 -6.56 -24.84
C VAL A 99 6.76 -7.19 -23.51
N ILE A 100 7.37 -6.40 -22.64
CA ILE A 100 7.73 -6.79 -21.27
C ILE A 100 6.55 -6.46 -20.37
N SER A 101 6.24 -7.37 -19.44
CA SER A 101 5.26 -7.12 -18.38
C SER A 101 5.84 -7.48 -17.02
N ALA A 102 5.52 -6.68 -16.00
CA ALA A 102 5.97 -6.90 -14.64
C ALA A 102 4.79 -6.74 -13.66
N PRO A 103 4.31 -7.84 -13.05
CA PRO A 103 3.32 -7.76 -11.99
C PRO A 103 3.96 -7.16 -10.72
N HIS A 104 3.23 -6.27 -10.04
CA HIS A 104 3.58 -5.73 -8.74
C HIS A 104 2.35 -5.71 -7.84
N THR A 105 2.54 -6.10 -6.59
CA THR A 105 1.51 -6.10 -5.56
C THR A 105 1.63 -4.86 -4.70
N THR A 106 0.50 -4.24 -4.40
CA THR A 106 0.40 -3.14 -3.44
C THR A 106 -0.56 -3.55 -2.35
N ILE A 107 -0.12 -3.48 -1.10
CA ILE A 107 -0.96 -3.78 0.06
C ILE A 107 -1.37 -2.44 0.68
N SER A 108 -2.68 -2.19 0.74
CA SER A 108 -3.26 -1.01 1.37
C SER A 108 -3.97 -1.44 2.65
N CYS A 109 -3.41 -1.03 3.79
CA CYS A 109 -4.01 -1.27 5.10
C CYS A 109 -4.74 0.00 5.58
N PRO A 110 -5.90 -0.15 6.22
CA PRO A 110 -6.56 0.96 6.90
C PRO A 110 -5.68 1.57 8.00
N PRO A 111 -5.81 2.87 8.29
CA PRO A 111 -4.99 3.53 9.30
C PRO A 111 -5.28 2.94 10.69
N THR A 112 -4.22 2.67 11.46
CA THR A 112 -4.37 2.26 12.86
C THR A 112 -4.91 3.42 13.67
N THR A 113 -6.13 3.29 14.20
CA THR A 113 -6.65 4.20 15.20
C THR A 113 -5.96 3.91 16.52
N THR A 114 -5.13 4.84 17.00
CA THR A 114 -4.65 4.76 18.39
C THR A 114 -5.83 5.13 19.29
N PRO A 115 -6.26 4.28 20.23
CA PRO A 115 -7.29 4.66 21.17
C PRO A 115 -6.80 5.85 21.99
N THR A 116 -7.55 6.96 21.96
CA THR A 116 -7.30 8.09 22.85
C THR A 116 -7.60 7.63 24.27
N LEU A 117 -6.56 7.43 25.07
CA LEU A 117 -6.72 7.19 26.50
C LEU A 117 -7.41 8.42 27.12
N PRO A 118 -8.44 8.23 27.98
CA PRO A 118 -8.95 9.35 28.76
C PRO A 118 -7.81 9.98 29.56
N PRO A 119 -7.82 11.31 29.77
CA PRO A 119 -6.81 11.95 30.60
C PRO A 119 -6.77 11.24 31.97
N SER A 120 -5.57 10.89 32.42
CA SER A 120 -5.39 10.33 33.76
C SER A 120 -6.00 11.31 34.77
N PRO A 121 -6.79 10.85 35.76
CA PRO A 121 -7.41 11.73 36.73
C PRO A 121 -6.30 12.54 37.44
N THR A 122 -6.15 13.79 37.01
CA THR A 122 -5.24 14.74 37.65
C THR A 122 -6.03 15.34 38.79
N GLY A 123 -6.02 14.65 39.92
CA GLY A 123 -6.93 14.96 41.02
C GLY A 123 -6.55 14.32 42.34
N SER A 124 -5.27 14.19 42.66
CA SER A 124 -4.89 14.23 44.08
C SER A 124 -4.75 15.71 44.44
N VAL A 125 -5.68 16.21 45.23
CA VAL A 125 -5.46 17.46 45.98
C VAL A 125 -4.13 17.29 46.71
N CYS A 126 -3.14 18.12 46.40
CA CYS A 126 -1.92 18.24 47.18
C CYS A 126 -2.29 18.85 48.53
N SER A 127 -2.97 18.08 49.39
CA SER A 127 -3.08 18.39 50.80
C SER A 127 -1.72 18.08 51.43
N PRO A 128 -1.13 18.99 52.22
CA PRO A 128 0.06 18.68 52.98
C PRO A 128 -0.23 17.44 53.82
N HIS A 129 0.53 16.36 53.63
CA HIS A 129 0.59 15.29 54.61
C HIS A 129 1.28 15.92 55.81
N GLY A 130 0.50 16.24 56.85
CA GLY A 130 0.95 16.97 58.02
C GLY A 130 2.28 16.41 58.51
N ASP A 131 3.20 17.33 58.79
CA ASP A 131 4.55 17.03 59.22
C ASP A 131 4.51 16.02 60.35
N HIS A 132 5.15 14.87 60.12
CA HIS A 132 5.26 13.81 61.11
C HIS A 132 5.91 14.40 62.37
N SER A 133 5.14 14.52 63.45
CA SER A 133 5.67 15.00 64.74
C SER A 133 6.87 14.14 65.17
N PRO A 134 7.89 14.73 65.81
CA PRO A 134 9.13 14.03 66.08
C PRO A 134 8.94 13.12 67.30
N MET A 135 8.68 11.83 67.07
CA MET A 135 9.03 10.76 68.01
C MET A 135 9.15 9.44 67.22
N GLY A 136 10.34 8.83 67.34
CA GLY A 136 10.81 7.49 66.90
C GLY A 136 9.89 6.57 66.10
N ILE A 137 10.36 5.77 65.14
CA ILE A 137 11.49 4.84 65.29
C ILE A 137 12.00 4.44 63.89
N THR A 138 13.32 4.48 63.76
CA THR A 138 14.26 3.73 62.91
C THR A 138 13.68 2.69 61.94
N GLY A 139 13.85 2.96 60.64
CA GLY A 139 13.58 2.02 59.55
C GLY A 139 14.34 2.38 58.25
N ILE A 140 15.67 2.27 58.32
CA ILE A 140 16.66 2.02 57.26
C ILE A 140 16.19 2.25 55.80
N VAL A 141 16.56 3.39 55.22
CA VAL A 141 16.69 3.58 53.76
C VAL A 141 18.12 3.20 53.37
N HIS A 142 18.26 2.17 52.55
CA HIS A 142 19.48 1.80 51.81
C HIS A 142 18.96 1.05 50.57
N LEU A 143 19.18 1.42 49.31
CA LEU A 143 20.41 1.91 48.69
C LEU A 143 20.13 2.73 47.42
N VAL A 144 21.07 3.65 47.19
CA VAL A 144 21.32 4.50 46.02
C VAL A 144 21.93 3.64 44.88
N PHE A 145 21.65 3.81 43.58
CA PHE A 145 22.28 4.75 42.61
C PHE A 145 21.88 4.36 41.16
N PRO A 146 22.20 5.19 40.13
CA PRO A 146 21.43 5.39 38.91
C PRO A 146 22.02 4.60 37.72
N ASN A 147 21.28 4.43 36.64
CA ASN A 147 21.91 4.25 35.33
C ASN A 147 21.00 4.63 34.16
N ARG A 148 21.35 5.71 33.46
CA ARG A 148 21.02 5.91 32.04
C ARG A 148 22.04 5.13 31.20
N PRO A 149 21.63 4.66 30.01
CA PRO A 149 22.38 5.15 28.85
C PRO A 149 21.47 5.65 27.73
N HIS A 150 21.79 6.85 27.26
CA HIS A 150 21.43 7.32 25.93
C HIS A 150 22.09 6.43 24.88
N LEU A 151 21.31 5.77 24.03
CA LEU A 151 21.83 5.17 22.79
C LEU A 151 21.58 6.15 21.63
N ARG A 152 22.56 7.01 21.38
CA ARG A 152 22.62 7.88 20.20
C ARG A 152 23.21 7.05 19.05
N ARG A 153 22.39 6.59 18.09
CA ARG A 153 22.91 6.05 16.82
C ARG A 153 23.39 7.21 15.95
N GLN A 154 24.70 7.34 15.79
CA GLN A 154 25.30 8.10 14.68
C GLN A 154 25.20 7.26 13.40
N LEU A 155 24.63 7.81 12.33
CA LEU A 155 24.79 7.27 10.98
C LEU A 155 26.14 7.72 10.40
N PRO A 156 26.86 6.86 9.65
CA PRO A 156 28.09 7.23 8.97
C PRO A 156 27.85 8.16 7.78
N VAL A 157 28.70 9.18 7.65
CA VAL A 157 28.79 10.07 6.48
C VAL A 157 29.42 9.31 5.31
N PRO A 158 28.82 9.31 4.11
CA PRO A 158 29.46 8.70 2.94
C PRO A 158 30.67 9.54 2.48
N ARG A 159 31.82 8.88 2.31
CA ARG A 159 32.98 9.44 1.59
C ARG A 159 32.56 9.73 0.15
N GLN A 160 32.72 10.98 -0.26
CA GLN A 160 32.75 11.36 -1.68
C GLN A 160 34.07 10.81 -2.27
N LEU A 161 33.98 10.22 -3.46
CA LEU A 161 35.11 9.90 -4.33
C LEU A 161 35.64 11.18 -4.97
#